data_AF-A0A426DPZ6-F1
#
_entry.id   AF-A0A426DPZ6-F1
#
_cell.length_a   1.000
_cell.length_b   1.000
_cell.length_c   1.000
_cell.angle_alpha   90.00
_cell.angle_beta   90.00
_cell.angle_gamma   90.00
#
_symmetry.space_group_name_H-M   'P 1'
#
loop_
_entity.id
_entity.type
_entity.pdbx_description
1 polymer ?
#
loop_
_entity_poly.entity_id
_entity_poly.type
_entity_poly.pdbx_seq_one_letter_code
_entity_poly.pdbx_strand_id
1 'polypeptide(L)'
;MKSEMAQKFFTMSFDFPDDPLKYQPTVWMIEKNLFDLADQFLESEPDEDQLFYVWGHGYELDFGTRRSNWYCFEKFCDRIAGRKDILYCDNKTAFRMHEEQKRRISEVENEKSDADQK
;
A
#
# COMPACT_ATOMS: atom_id res chain seq x y z
N MET A 1 22.46 -7.92 14.17
CA MET A 1 21.79 -9.01 13.43
C MET A 1 20.35 -9.18 13.89
N LYS A 2 19.46 -8.22 13.57
CA LYS A 2 18.00 -8.34 13.76
C LYS A 2 17.24 -7.78 12.53
N SER A 3 17.86 -7.81 11.35
CA SER A 3 17.31 -7.17 10.15
C SER A 3 16.97 -8.13 9.00
N GLU A 4 17.47 -9.37 8.97
CA GLU A 4 17.24 -10.27 7.81
C GLU A 4 15.99 -11.15 7.94
N MET A 5 15.45 -11.39 9.14
CA MET A 5 14.34 -12.33 9.31
C MET A 5 12.93 -11.71 9.15
N ALA A 6 12.80 -10.39 9.30
CA ALA A 6 11.53 -9.70 9.04
C ALA A 6 11.30 -9.50 7.53
N GLN A 7 12.35 -9.57 6.71
CA GLN A 7 12.36 -9.25 5.29
C GLN A 7 11.74 -10.36 4.41
N LYS A 8 11.05 -11.35 4.99
CA LYS A 8 10.53 -12.52 4.26
C LYS A 8 9.02 -12.52 4.03
N PHE A 9 8.26 -11.66 4.71
CA PHE A 9 6.79 -11.72 4.66
C PHE A 9 6.10 -10.38 4.36
N PHE A 10 6.81 -9.25 4.43
CA PHE A 10 6.31 -7.93 4.09
C PHE A 10 7.46 -6.99 3.70
N THR A 11 7.16 -5.95 2.91
CA THR A 11 8.17 -5.10 2.27
C THR A 11 8.52 -3.84 3.05
N MET A 12 7.59 -3.32 3.86
CA MET A 12 7.66 -1.97 4.43
C MET A 12 7.80 -0.85 3.37
N SER A 13 7.47 -1.15 2.10
CA SER A 13 7.41 -0.19 1.00
C SER A 13 5.99 -0.04 0.47
N PHE A 14 5.71 1.10 -0.16
CA PHE A 14 4.44 1.37 -0.84
C PHE A 14 4.48 1.12 -2.35
N ASP A 15 5.57 0.55 -2.87
CA ASP A 15 5.69 0.25 -4.29
C ASP A 15 4.69 -0.86 -4.68
N PHE A 16 4.10 -0.71 -5.86
CA PHE A 16 3.42 -1.83 -6.51
C PHE A 16 4.44 -2.94 -6.83
N PRO A 17 4.08 -4.22 -6.69
CA PRO A 17 4.98 -5.32 -7.06
C PRO A 17 5.14 -5.40 -8.58
N ASP A 18 6.33 -5.75 -9.04
CA ASP A 18 6.59 -6.04 -10.46
C ASP A 18 5.81 -7.25 -10.98
N ASP A 19 5.61 -8.26 -10.10
CA ASP A 19 4.85 -9.47 -10.38
C ASP A 19 3.68 -9.58 -9.39
N PRO A 20 2.43 -9.31 -9.83
CA PRO A 20 1.25 -9.39 -8.98
C PRO A 20 1.02 -10.77 -8.34
N LEU A 21 1.61 -11.83 -8.89
CA LEU A 21 1.51 -13.18 -8.31
C LEU A 21 2.52 -13.45 -7.18
N LYS A 22 3.57 -12.63 -7.07
CA LYS A 22 4.57 -12.68 -5.99
C LYS A 22 4.36 -11.58 -4.97
N TYR A 23 3.10 -11.22 -4.77
CA TYR A 23 2.72 -10.05 -4.01
C TYR A 23 3.03 -10.21 -2.52
N GLN A 24 3.90 -9.33 -2.03
CA GLN A 24 4.18 -9.20 -0.61
C GLN A 24 3.45 -7.97 -0.05
N PRO A 25 2.84 -8.08 1.13
CA PRO A 25 2.20 -6.96 1.77
C PRO A 25 3.20 -5.85 2.14
N THR A 26 2.72 -4.62 2.25
CA THR A 26 3.49 -3.54 2.88
C THR A 26 3.75 -3.87 4.35
N VAL A 27 2.73 -4.36 5.06
CA VAL A 27 2.80 -4.66 6.48
C VAL A 27 1.77 -5.72 6.90
N TRP A 28 2.10 -6.51 7.93
CA TRP A 28 1.15 -7.36 8.62
C TRP A 28 0.48 -6.58 9.76
N MET A 29 -0.84 -6.65 9.90
CA MET A 29 -1.64 -5.81 10.80
C MET A 29 -1.27 -5.88 12.30
N ILE A 30 -0.53 -6.91 12.72
CA ILE A 30 -0.11 -7.07 14.12
C ILE A 30 1.29 -6.48 14.39
N GLU A 31 1.95 -5.99 13.33
CA GLU A 31 3.30 -5.45 13.42
C GLU A 31 3.33 -4.08 14.08
N LYS A 32 4.45 -3.82 14.77
CA LYS A 32 4.62 -2.59 15.55
C LYS A 32 4.65 -1.31 14.70
N ASN A 33 5.06 -1.43 13.43
CA ASN A 33 5.25 -0.32 12.50
C ASN A 33 3.98 0.00 11.69
N LEU A 34 2.85 -0.68 11.94
CA LEU A 34 1.60 -0.41 11.21
C LEU A 34 1.21 1.07 11.23
N PHE A 35 1.25 1.70 12.40
CA PHE A 35 0.89 3.11 12.56
C PHE A 35 1.96 4.04 11.99
N ASP A 36 3.24 3.75 12.22
CA ASP A 36 4.34 4.55 11.65
C ASP A 36 4.30 4.55 10.11
N LEU A 37 3.96 3.41 9.48
CA LEU A 37 3.77 3.31 8.04
C LEU A 37 2.49 4.02 7.58
N ALA A 38 1.41 3.98 8.37
CA ALA A 38 0.21 4.75 8.07
C ALA A 38 0.50 6.25 8.03
N ASP A 39 1.25 6.76 9.00
CA ASP A 39 1.63 8.16 9.06
C ASP A 39 2.51 8.54 7.86
N GLN A 40 3.52 7.71 7.53
CA GLN A 40 4.35 7.91 6.33
C GLN A 40 3.54 7.91 5.02
N PHE A 41 2.54 7.03 4.90
CA PHE A 41 1.66 6.98 3.73
C PHE A 41 0.74 8.20 3.63
N LEU A 42 0.26 8.72 4.77
CA LEU A 42 -0.61 9.90 4.81
C LEU A 42 0.14 11.21 4.55
N GLU A 43 1.43 11.23 4.85
CA GLU A 43 2.36 12.35 4.66
C GLU A 43 3.08 12.29 3.31
N SER A 44 2.93 11.22 2.53
CA SER A 44 3.60 11.10 1.24
C SER A 44 2.97 12.01 0.18
N GLU A 45 3.82 12.54 -0.69
CA GLU A 45 3.45 13.28 -1.89
C GLU A 45 4.14 12.61 -3.08
N PRO A 46 3.67 11.43 -3.51
CA PRO A 46 4.38 10.66 -4.52
C PRO A 46 4.08 11.17 -5.93
N ASP A 47 5.07 11.07 -6.82
CA ASP A 47 4.90 11.38 -8.25
C ASP A 47 4.08 10.30 -8.98
N GLU A 48 4.05 9.08 -8.44
CA GLU A 48 3.31 7.93 -8.95
C GLU A 48 2.38 7.33 -7.88
N ASP A 49 1.39 6.54 -8.29
CA ASP A 49 0.47 5.86 -7.37
C ASP A 49 1.22 4.92 -6.41
N GLN A 50 0.89 5.02 -5.12
CA GLN A 50 1.41 4.18 -4.06
C GLN A 50 0.35 3.17 -3.57
N LEU A 51 0.82 2.04 -3.05
CA LEU A 51 0.00 0.94 -2.55
C LEU A 51 0.33 0.63 -1.09
N PHE A 52 -0.59 0.96 -0.19
CA PHE A 52 -0.49 0.54 1.20
C PHE A 52 -1.31 -0.73 1.45
N TYR A 53 -0.64 -1.88 1.40
CA TYR A 53 -1.30 -3.17 1.57
C TYR A 53 -1.07 -3.75 2.97
N VAL A 54 -2.16 -3.77 3.75
CA VAL A 54 -2.19 -4.37 5.08
C VAL A 54 -2.77 -5.77 4.99
N TRP A 55 -1.97 -6.75 5.39
CA TRP A 55 -2.38 -8.15 5.44
C TRP A 55 -2.60 -8.60 6.87
N GLY A 56 -3.44 -9.61 7.08
CA GLY A 56 -3.62 -10.27 8.36
C GLY A 56 -4.65 -11.38 8.28
N HIS A 57 -4.77 -12.15 9.34
CA HIS A 57 -5.80 -13.18 9.49
C HIS A 57 -6.89 -12.71 10.45
N GLY A 58 -8.15 -13.05 10.15
CA GLY A 58 -9.28 -12.64 10.99
C GLY A 58 -9.15 -13.05 12.46
N TYR A 59 -8.56 -14.22 12.74
CA TYR A 59 -8.37 -14.70 14.12
C TYR A 59 -7.39 -13.84 14.94
N GLU A 60 -6.55 -13.02 14.30
CA GLU A 60 -5.62 -12.13 14.99
C GLU A 60 -6.34 -11.01 15.75
N LEU A 61 -7.55 -10.65 15.29
CA LEU A 61 -8.41 -9.67 15.95
C LEU A 61 -8.95 -10.16 17.30
N ASP A 62 -8.88 -11.46 17.55
CA ASP A 62 -9.36 -12.08 18.79
C ASP A 62 -8.22 -12.46 19.75
N PHE A 63 -6.96 -12.20 19.40
CA PHE A 63 -5.80 -12.51 20.25
C PHE A 63 -5.79 -11.75 21.58
N GLY A 64 -6.49 -10.62 21.68
CA GLY A 64 -6.57 -9.83 22.91
C GLY A 64 -5.23 -9.25 23.38
N THR A 65 -4.23 -9.18 22.50
CA THR A 65 -2.93 -8.58 22.83
C THR A 65 -2.95 -7.08 22.54
N ARG A 66 -2.02 -6.30 23.10
CA ARG A 66 -1.94 -4.85 22.87
C ARG A 66 -1.80 -4.41 21.41
N ARG A 67 -1.44 -5.30 20.48
CA ARG A 67 -1.23 -4.97 19.05
C ARG A 67 -2.11 -5.79 18.11
N SER A 68 -2.80 -6.78 18.65
CA SER A 68 -3.59 -7.74 17.87
C SER A 68 -4.92 -7.91 18.58
N ASN A 69 -5.83 -7.01 18.25
CA ASN A 69 -7.22 -7.01 18.71
C ASN A 69 -8.07 -6.08 17.81
N TRP A 70 -9.40 -6.18 17.93
CA TRP A 70 -10.36 -5.29 17.26
C TRP A 70 -10.10 -3.80 17.50
N TYR A 71 -9.89 -3.37 18.75
CA TYR A 71 -9.67 -1.96 19.08
C TYR A 71 -8.46 -1.35 18.36
N CYS A 72 -7.35 -2.09 18.26
CA CYS A 72 -6.16 -1.64 17.53
C CYS A 72 -6.43 -1.51 16.02
N PHE A 73 -7.15 -2.46 15.43
CA PHE A 73 -7.46 -2.42 14.01
C PHE A 73 -8.46 -1.30 13.68
N GLU A 74 -9.48 -1.08 14.51
CA GLU A 74 -10.41 0.05 14.38
C GLU A 74 -9.67 1.39 14.46
N LYS A 75 -8.70 1.52 15.39
CA LYS A 75 -7.85 2.72 15.47
C LYS A 75 -7.00 2.94 14.22
N PHE A 76 -6.51 1.87 13.61
CA PHE A 76 -5.82 1.97 12.33
C PHE A 76 -6.77 2.43 11.21
N CYS A 77 -7.95 1.83 11.10
CA CYS A 77 -8.98 2.23 10.13
C CYS A 77 -9.38 3.71 10.30
N ASP A 78 -9.66 4.14 11.53
CA ASP A 78 -9.96 5.55 11.85
C ASP A 78 -8.84 6.50 11.40
N ARG A 79 -7.58 6.08 11.58
CA ARG A 79 -6.40 6.89 11.24
C ARG A 79 -6.29 7.12 9.73
N ILE A 80 -6.56 6.09 8.93
CA ILE A 80 -6.40 6.16 7.48
C ILE A 80 -7.65 6.66 6.75
N ALA A 81 -8.85 6.62 7.37
CA ALA A 81 -10.12 6.86 6.70
C ALA A 81 -10.39 8.32 6.29
N GLY A 82 -11.31 8.50 5.33
CA GLY A 82 -11.90 9.81 5.01
C GLY A 82 -11.06 10.71 4.11
N ARG A 83 -9.91 10.23 3.63
CA ARG A 83 -9.07 10.92 2.64
C ARG A 83 -9.66 10.75 1.24
N LYS A 84 -9.73 11.84 0.47
CA LYS A 84 -10.31 11.84 -0.90
C LYS A 84 -9.30 11.41 -1.97
N ASP A 85 -8.04 11.51 -1.61
CA ASP A 85 -6.84 11.16 -2.36
C ASP A 85 -6.42 9.70 -2.14
N ILE A 86 -7.11 8.95 -1.27
CA ILE A 86 -6.86 7.52 -1.04
C ILE A 86 -8.03 6.70 -1.55
N LEU A 87 -7.73 5.67 -2.34
CA LEU A 87 -8.70 4.68 -2.79
C LEU A 87 -8.65 3.43 -1.91
N TYR A 88 -9.69 3.20 -1.11
CA TYR A 88 -9.88 1.96 -0.36
C TYR A 88 -10.58 0.93 -1.25
N CYS A 89 -9.88 -0.12 -1.65
CA CYS A 89 -10.40 -1.08 -2.61
C CYS A 89 -9.85 -2.49 -2.43
N ASP A 90 -10.45 -3.45 -3.13
CA ASP A 90 -9.94 -4.82 -3.24
C ASP A 90 -8.70 -4.90 -4.16
N ASN A 91 -7.97 -6.02 -4.08
CA ASN A 91 -6.73 -6.24 -4.84
C ASN A 91 -6.93 -6.07 -6.35
N LYS A 92 -8.02 -6.61 -6.92
CA LYS A 92 -8.26 -6.54 -8.37
C LYS A 92 -8.43 -5.08 -8.80
N THR A 93 -9.15 -4.29 -8.02
CA THR A 93 -9.35 -2.87 -8.28
C THR A 93 -8.04 -2.09 -8.19
N ALA A 94 -7.23 -2.33 -7.16
CA ALA A 94 -5.93 -1.67 -7.00
C ALA A 94 -5.02 -1.89 -8.22
N PHE A 95 -4.83 -3.15 -8.63
CA PHE A 95 -3.98 -3.47 -9.79
C PHE A 95 -4.55 -2.94 -11.11
N ARG A 96 -5.87 -3.02 -11.31
CA ARG A 96 -6.48 -2.48 -12.53
C ARG A 96 -6.28 -0.97 -12.65
N MET A 97 -6.49 -0.23 -11.57
CA MET A 97 -6.32 1.23 -11.54
C MET A 97 -4.87 1.61 -11.85
N HIS A 98 -3.90 0.93 -11.23
CA HIS A 98 -2.47 1.15 -11.46
C HIS A 98 -2.07 0.97 -12.92
N GLU A 99 -2.48 -0.14 -13.54
CA GLU A 99 -2.20 -0.41 -14.95
C GLU A 99 -2.88 0.61 -15.88
N GLU A 100 -4.09 1.05 -15.56
CA GLU A 100 -4.78 2.11 -16.30
C GLU A 100 -4.04 3.45 -16.21
N GLN A 101 -3.46 3.81 -15.06
CA GLN A 101 -2.68 5.05 -14.89
C GLN A 101 -1.36 5.00 -15.64
N LYS A 102 -0.60 3.90 -15.51
CA LYS A 102 0.63 3.69 -16.29
C LYS A 102 0.41 3.84 -17.80
N ARG A 103 -0.69 3.28 -18.31
CA ARG A 103 -1.08 3.44 -19.72
C ARG A 103 -1.37 4.90 -20.08
N ARG A 104 -2.09 5.65 -19.24
CA ARG A 104 -2.37 7.08 -19.49
C ARG A 104 -1.11 7.94 -19.50
N ILE A 105 -0.18 7.69 -18.57
CA ILE A 105 1.09 8.42 -18.48
C ILE A 105 1.91 8.20 -19.76
N SER A 106 2.08 6.94 -20.17
CA SER A 106 2.82 6.61 -21.40
C SER A 106 2.18 7.17 -22.67
N GLU A 107 0.85 7.24 -22.76
CA GLU A 107 0.14 7.90 -23.87
C GLU A 107 0.49 9.40 -23.95
N VAL A 108 0.46 10.11 -22.82
CA VAL A 108 0.79 11.54 -22.75
C VAL A 108 2.27 11.82 -23.07
N GLU A 109 3.18 10.95 -22.64
CA GLU A 109 4.62 11.08 -22.93
C GLU A 109 4.92 10.91 -24.42
N ASN A 110 4.27 9.94 -25.07
CA ASN A 110 4.41 9.72 -26.51
C ASN A 110 3.91 10.93 -27.32
N GLU A 111 2.75 11.49 -26.94
CA GLU A 111 2.20 12.68 -27.62
C GLU A 111 3.12 13.91 -27.52
N LYS A 112 3.78 14.11 -26.38
CA LYS A 112 4.76 15.21 -26.21
C LYS A 112 5.98 15.01 -27.10
N SER A 113 6.53 13.80 -27.16
CA SER A 113 7.67 13.47 -28.04
C SER A 113 7.35 13.73 -29.52
N ASP A 114 6.14 13.37 -29.95
CA ASP A 114 5.69 13.60 -31.34
C ASP A 114 5.47 15.08 -31.67
N ALA A 115 5.10 15.90 -30.67
CA ALA A 115 4.98 17.34 -30.81
C ALA A 115 6.34 18.05 -30.87
N ASP A 116 7.31 17.61 -30.06
CA ASP A 116 8.66 18.19 -30.03
C ASP A 116 9.51 17.86 -31.27
N GLN A 117 9.13 16.82 -32.03
CA GLN A 117 9.77 16.45 -33.30
C GLN A 117 9.19 17.16 -34.54
N LYS A 118 8.14 17.98 -34.39
CA LYS A 118 7.53 18.78 -35.48
C LYS A 118 7.93 20.25 -35.42
#